data_AF-A0A430RXZ0-F1
#
_entry.id   AF-A0A430RXZ0-F1
#
_cell.length_a   1.000
_cell.length_b   1.000
_cell.length_c   1.000
_cell.angle_alpha   90.00
_cell.angle_beta   90.00
_cell.angle_gamma   90.00
#
_symmetry.space_group_name_H-M   'P 1'
#
loop_
_entity.id
_entity.type
_entity.pdbx_description
1 polymer ?
#
loop_
_entity_poly.entity_id
_entity_poly.type
_entity_poly.pdbx_seq_one_letter_code
_entity_poly.pdbx_strand_id
1 'polypeptide(L)'
;MASASGTFPPGALVGLGEPRYRVQGPYAPEALVEGVSEGVGSRYTLPVGAVLYPVTVVPGLERLEVVEVLEAGQDEETDEELRARLILAWPALGRGSTYHAYVSWALEDPEVRKVQVIDDHPRGQGTVDVVIAPARGLPSPELLARVQRVVDERRPLTVNALVRSPSPRPLDLALRLHRLPGSPSLEAWRGFALDFLNGLNIGETFWPSRLMDHLHDRGGLEAVEVLAPAGPVAVARDELIVPGEVTVYE
;
A
#
# COMPACT_ATOMS: atom_id res chain seq x y z
N MET A 1 -22.15 -36.28 7.34
CA MET A 1 -22.60 -37.58 7.90
C MET A 1 -24.06 -37.80 7.58
N ALA A 2 -24.32 -38.85 6.82
CA ALA A 2 -25.65 -39.37 6.57
C ALA A 2 -25.69 -40.82 7.07
N SER A 3 -26.79 -41.23 7.70
CA SER A 3 -27.02 -42.59 8.16
C SER A 3 -27.57 -43.49 7.05
N ALA A 4 -28.04 -42.89 5.95
CA ALA A 4 -28.53 -43.57 4.75
C ALA A 4 -28.37 -42.68 3.51
N SER A 5 -28.38 -43.28 2.33
CA SER A 5 -28.40 -42.53 1.06
C SER A 5 -29.81 -42.03 0.74
N GLY A 6 -29.90 -40.90 0.06
CA GLY A 6 -31.17 -40.28 -0.35
C GLY A 6 -30.97 -39.15 -1.33
N THR A 7 -32.00 -38.32 -1.50
CA THR A 7 -31.97 -37.13 -2.36
C THR A 7 -32.52 -35.95 -1.58
N PHE A 8 -31.85 -34.79 -1.67
CA PHE A 8 -32.34 -33.56 -1.07
C PHE A 8 -33.68 -33.15 -1.68
N PRO A 9 -34.70 -32.79 -0.88
CA PRO A 9 -35.93 -32.23 -1.41
C PRO A 9 -35.65 -30.88 -2.11
N PRO A 10 -36.52 -30.44 -3.05
CA PRO A 10 -36.38 -29.14 -3.68
C PRO A 10 -36.30 -28.01 -2.66
N GLY A 11 -35.26 -27.17 -2.76
CA GLY A 11 -35.03 -26.08 -1.80
C GLY A 11 -34.57 -26.54 -0.41
N ALA A 12 -33.96 -27.71 -0.28
CA ALA A 12 -33.39 -28.16 0.98
C ALA A 12 -32.33 -27.18 1.50
N LEU A 13 -32.44 -26.84 2.78
CA LEU A 13 -31.54 -25.91 3.46
C LEU A 13 -30.80 -26.62 4.59
N VAL A 14 -29.53 -26.25 4.73
CA VAL A 14 -28.68 -26.57 5.87
C VAL A 14 -28.05 -25.28 6.40
N GLY A 15 -27.69 -25.24 7.68
CA GLY A 15 -27.22 -24.01 8.28
C GLY A 15 -26.47 -24.20 9.60
N LEU A 16 -25.81 -23.13 10.02
CA LEU A 16 -25.13 -23.00 11.31
C LEU A 16 -25.52 -21.66 11.92
N GLY A 17 -26.51 -21.63 12.81
CA GLY A 17 -27.06 -20.37 13.32
C GLY A 17 -27.85 -19.62 12.24
N GLU A 18 -27.43 -18.40 11.92
CA GLU A 18 -28.08 -17.56 10.90
C GLU A 18 -27.68 -17.88 9.45
N PRO A 19 -26.40 -18.17 9.11
CA PRO A 19 -26.03 -18.61 7.77
C PRO A 19 -26.78 -19.86 7.29
N ARG A 20 -27.34 -19.76 6.08
CA ARG A 20 -28.08 -20.83 5.41
C ARG A 20 -27.46 -21.13 4.05
N TYR A 21 -27.47 -22.39 3.68
CA TYR A 21 -26.92 -22.93 2.44
C TYR A 21 -27.96 -23.85 1.82
N ARG A 22 -28.16 -23.68 0.52
CA ARG A 22 -28.99 -24.55 -0.30
C ARG A 22 -28.17 -25.71 -0.80
N VAL A 23 -28.71 -26.91 -0.63
CA VAL A 23 -28.11 -28.17 -1.08
C VAL A 23 -29.11 -28.92 -1.95
N GLN A 24 -28.62 -29.62 -2.97
CA GLN A 24 -29.46 -30.32 -3.95
C GLN A 24 -28.79 -31.61 -4.40
N GLY A 25 -29.58 -32.50 -5.03
CA GLY A 25 -29.07 -33.74 -5.61
C GLY A 25 -29.04 -34.92 -4.62
N PRO A 26 -28.40 -36.04 -5.01
CA PRO A 26 -28.27 -37.20 -4.16
C PRO A 26 -27.25 -36.97 -3.04
N TYR A 27 -27.44 -37.61 -1.89
CA TYR A 27 -26.46 -37.71 -0.82
C TYR A 27 -26.29 -39.16 -0.37
N ALA A 28 -25.12 -39.47 0.16
CA ALA A 28 -24.77 -40.75 0.74
C ALA A 28 -23.73 -40.54 1.86
N PRO A 29 -23.47 -41.55 2.71
CA PRO A 29 -22.34 -41.51 3.63
C PRO A 29 -21.04 -41.20 2.87
N GLU A 30 -20.26 -40.23 3.37
CA GLU A 30 -18.97 -39.77 2.80
C GLU A 30 -19.05 -39.15 1.38
N ALA A 31 -20.24 -38.98 0.80
CA ALA A 31 -20.37 -38.30 -0.47
C ALA A 31 -20.24 -36.78 -0.32
N LEU A 32 -19.55 -36.15 -1.27
CA LEU A 32 -19.48 -34.71 -1.40
C LEU A 32 -20.77 -34.17 -2.02
N VAL A 33 -21.22 -33.03 -1.50
CA VAL A 33 -22.40 -32.32 -1.97
C VAL A 33 -22.04 -30.85 -2.04
N GLU A 34 -22.34 -30.22 -3.17
CA GLU A 34 -22.17 -28.78 -3.31
C GLU A 34 -23.31 -28.04 -2.59
N GLY A 35 -22.92 -27.03 -1.81
CA GLY A 35 -23.85 -26.13 -1.13
C GLY A 35 -23.59 -24.69 -1.59
N VAL A 36 -24.66 -23.94 -1.84
CA VAL A 36 -24.59 -22.53 -2.22
C VAL A 36 -25.20 -21.69 -1.11
N SER A 37 -24.52 -20.62 -0.68
CA SER A 37 -25.06 -19.73 0.35
C SER A 37 -26.36 -19.06 -0.10
N GLU A 38 -27.31 -18.86 0.82
CA GLU A 38 -28.53 -18.10 0.54
C GLU A 38 -28.34 -16.58 0.68
N GLY A 39 -27.15 -16.14 1.06
CA GLY A 39 -26.82 -14.73 1.16
C GLY A 39 -25.41 -14.42 0.65
N VAL A 40 -25.12 -13.13 0.62
CA VAL A 40 -23.86 -12.54 0.20
C VAL A 40 -23.06 -12.05 1.40
N GLY A 41 -21.78 -11.78 1.22
CA GLY A 41 -20.91 -11.33 2.29
C GLY A 41 -19.91 -12.38 2.74
N SER A 42 -18.79 -11.90 3.27
CA SER A 42 -17.71 -12.72 3.83
C SER A 42 -18.19 -13.63 4.96
N ARG A 43 -19.26 -13.23 5.65
CA ARG A 43 -19.93 -14.02 6.70
C ARG A 43 -20.49 -15.36 6.24
N TYR A 44 -20.71 -15.56 4.93
CA TYR A 44 -21.14 -16.84 4.37
C TYR A 44 -19.97 -17.72 3.91
N THR A 45 -18.72 -17.27 4.11
CA THR A 45 -17.53 -18.10 3.92
C THR A 45 -17.24 -18.86 5.21
N LEU A 46 -17.68 -20.11 5.29
CA LEU A 46 -17.43 -20.95 6.46
C LEU A 46 -16.02 -21.54 6.44
N PRO A 47 -15.35 -21.65 7.60
CA PRO A 47 -14.07 -22.34 7.67
C PRO A 47 -14.24 -23.84 7.37
N VAL A 48 -13.20 -24.45 6.81
CA VAL A 48 -13.13 -25.91 6.67
C VAL A 48 -13.28 -26.56 8.05
N GLY A 49 -14.08 -27.62 8.12
CA GLY A 49 -14.48 -28.28 9.36
C GLY A 49 -15.73 -27.69 10.02
N ALA A 50 -16.31 -26.60 9.49
CA ALA A 50 -17.58 -26.08 9.99
C ALA A 50 -18.70 -27.10 9.77
N VAL A 51 -19.50 -27.33 10.82
CA VAL A 51 -20.60 -28.30 10.79
C VAL A 51 -21.92 -27.59 10.52
N LEU A 52 -22.65 -28.06 9.53
CA LEU A 52 -23.97 -27.59 9.11
C LEU A 52 -25.05 -28.60 9.49
N TYR A 53 -26.16 -28.13 10.02
CA TYR A 53 -27.31 -28.97 10.39
C TYR A 53 -28.47 -28.80 9.41
N PRO A 54 -29.27 -29.85 9.17
CA PRO A 54 -30.48 -29.74 8.35
C PRO A 54 -31.47 -28.73 8.93
N VAL A 55 -31.81 -27.71 8.16
CA VAL A 55 -32.90 -26.76 8.45
C VAL A 55 -34.19 -27.31 7.86
N THR A 56 -34.11 -27.85 6.64
CA THR A 56 -35.18 -28.67 6.05
C THR A 56 -35.03 -30.11 6.54
N VAL A 57 -36.14 -30.76 6.87
CA VAL A 57 -36.12 -32.18 7.27
C VAL A 57 -35.69 -33.04 6.07
N VAL A 58 -34.54 -33.71 6.20
CA VAL A 58 -33.98 -34.61 5.18
C VAL A 58 -33.75 -35.98 5.84
N PRO A 59 -34.53 -37.02 5.48
CA PRO A 59 -34.44 -38.33 6.14
C PRO A 59 -33.04 -38.95 6.09
N GLY A 60 -32.47 -39.29 7.25
CA GLY A 60 -31.16 -39.94 7.31
C GLY A 60 -29.96 -39.03 7.08
N LEU A 61 -30.15 -37.71 7.00
CA LEU A 61 -29.07 -36.73 7.05
C LEU A 61 -28.95 -36.18 8.47
N GLU A 62 -27.78 -36.33 9.09
CA GLU A 62 -27.53 -35.84 10.45
C GLU A 62 -26.85 -34.47 10.46
N ARG A 63 -25.79 -34.32 9.66
CA ARG A 63 -25.01 -33.09 9.52
C ARG A 63 -24.19 -33.11 8.23
N LEU A 64 -23.82 -31.94 7.73
CA LEU A 64 -22.75 -31.78 6.76
C LEU A 64 -21.54 -31.11 7.42
N GLU A 65 -20.38 -31.30 6.81
CA GLU A 65 -19.14 -30.65 7.21
C GLU A 65 -18.54 -29.99 5.97
N VAL A 66 -18.05 -28.76 6.13
CA VAL A 66 -17.40 -28.02 5.05
C VAL A 66 -16.01 -28.61 4.83
N VAL A 67 -15.80 -29.26 3.68
CA VAL A 67 -14.49 -29.85 3.33
C VAL A 67 -13.63 -28.90 2.50
N GLU A 68 -14.26 -28.04 1.71
CA GLU A 68 -13.60 -27.06 0.86
C GLU A 68 -14.52 -25.86 0.61
N VAL A 69 -13.93 -24.71 0.29
CA VAL A 69 -14.64 -23.51 -0.14
C VAL A 69 -14.33 -23.31 -1.62
N LEU A 70 -15.34 -23.52 -2.48
CA LEU A 70 -15.20 -23.36 -3.92
C LEU A 70 -15.15 -21.87 -4.32
N GLU A 71 -16.03 -21.07 -3.71
CA GLU A 71 -16.12 -19.63 -3.92
C GLU A 71 -16.40 -18.95 -2.58
N ALA A 72 -15.53 -18.02 -2.19
CA ALA A 72 -15.72 -17.26 -0.96
C ALA A 72 -16.70 -16.11 -1.19
N GLY A 73 -17.66 -15.96 -0.29
CA GLY A 73 -18.50 -14.76 -0.25
C GLY A 73 -17.64 -13.53 0.04
N GLN A 74 -18.01 -12.40 -0.58
CA GLN A 74 -17.40 -11.11 -0.37
C GLN A 74 -18.46 -10.11 0.06
N ASP A 75 -18.08 -9.18 0.94
CA ASP A 75 -18.94 -8.09 1.36
C ASP A 75 -19.15 -7.11 0.22
N GLU A 76 -20.26 -6.36 0.29
CA GLU A 76 -20.54 -5.31 -0.66
C GLU A 76 -19.45 -4.23 -0.56
N GLU A 77 -18.93 -3.83 -1.71
CA GLU A 77 -17.92 -2.76 -1.80
C GLU A 77 -18.47 -1.49 -1.14
N THR A 78 -17.69 -0.88 -0.25
CA THR A 78 -18.08 0.38 0.39
C THR A 78 -17.99 1.54 -0.60
N ASP A 79 -18.71 2.64 -0.31
CA ASP A 79 -18.65 3.86 -1.13
C ASP A 79 -17.22 4.40 -1.30
N GLU A 80 -16.35 4.22 -0.31
CA GLU A 80 -14.96 4.66 -0.37
C GLU A 80 -14.10 3.76 -1.25
N GLU A 81 -14.28 2.43 -1.17
CA GLU A 81 -13.62 1.47 -2.05
C GLU A 81 -14.08 1.64 -3.50
N LEU A 82 -15.38 1.82 -3.71
CA LEU A 82 -15.96 2.14 -5.01
C LEU A 82 -15.38 3.45 -5.55
N ARG A 83 -15.30 4.50 -4.72
CA ARG A 83 -14.69 5.78 -5.11
C ARG A 83 -13.24 5.60 -5.51
N ALA A 84 -12.45 4.90 -4.70
CA ALA A 84 -11.05 4.63 -5.00
C ALA A 84 -10.90 3.88 -6.33
N ARG A 85 -11.71 2.84 -6.57
CA ARG A 85 -11.70 2.08 -7.82
C ARG A 85 -12.11 2.94 -9.02
N LEU A 86 -13.13 3.80 -8.89
CA LEU A 86 -13.58 4.69 -9.96
C LEU A 86 -12.54 5.75 -10.32
N ILE A 87 -11.84 6.31 -9.33
CA ILE A 87 -10.73 7.25 -9.56
C ILE A 87 -9.63 6.59 -10.40
N LEU A 88 -9.36 5.30 -10.18
CA LEU A 88 -8.32 4.54 -10.89
C LEU A 88 -8.77 4.02 -12.27
N ALA A 89 -10.07 3.82 -12.48
CA ALA A 89 -10.61 3.28 -13.73
C ALA A 89 -10.42 4.24 -14.92
N TRP A 90 -10.55 5.55 -14.69
CA TRP A 90 -10.49 6.54 -15.78
C TRP A 90 -9.08 6.74 -16.36
N PRO A 91 -8.01 6.85 -15.55
CA PRO A 91 -6.64 6.87 -16.07
C PRO A 91 -6.24 5.58 -16.81
N ALA A 92 -6.76 4.42 -16.39
CA ALA A 92 -6.44 3.13 -17.00
C ALA A 92 -6.95 2.96 -18.44
N LEU A 93 -7.97 3.73 -18.83
CA LEU A 93 -8.50 3.75 -20.20
C LEU A 93 -7.65 4.62 -21.16
N GLY A 94 -6.74 5.45 -20.64
CA GLY A 94 -5.84 6.25 -21.44
C GLY A 94 -4.79 5.38 -22.13
N ARG A 95 -4.81 5.33 -23.47
CA ARG A 95 -3.70 4.78 -24.28
C ARG A 95 -2.46 5.69 -24.29
N GLY A 96 -2.53 6.83 -23.60
CA GLY A 96 -1.40 7.71 -23.32
C GLY A 96 -1.08 7.64 -21.83
N SER A 97 0.19 7.42 -21.51
CA SER A 97 0.65 7.45 -20.13
C SER A 97 0.66 8.89 -19.63
N THR A 98 -0.02 9.12 -18.51
CA THR A 98 -0.01 10.40 -17.80
C THR A 98 1.10 10.38 -16.75
N TYR A 99 1.42 11.56 -16.19
CA TYR A 99 2.26 11.69 -14.99
C TYR A 99 1.96 10.61 -13.94
N HIS A 100 0.68 10.45 -13.59
CA HIS A 100 0.24 9.52 -12.56
C HIS A 100 0.40 8.04 -12.94
N ALA A 101 0.39 7.70 -14.23
CA ALA A 101 0.63 6.32 -14.68
C ALA A 101 2.08 5.90 -14.36
N TYR A 102 3.06 6.74 -14.70
CA TYR A 102 4.47 6.47 -14.37
C TYR A 102 4.72 6.40 -12.86
N VAL A 103 4.07 7.28 -12.08
CA VAL A 103 4.12 7.22 -10.61
C VAL A 103 3.58 5.88 -10.11
N SER A 104 2.40 5.45 -10.59
CA SER A 104 1.79 4.18 -10.21
C SER A 104 2.70 3.00 -10.51
N TRP A 105 3.27 2.94 -11.71
CA TRP A 105 4.13 1.83 -12.13
C TRP A 105 5.43 1.76 -11.33
N ALA A 106 6.01 2.91 -11.00
CA ALA A 106 7.20 2.96 -10.16
C ALA A 106 6.92 2.47 -8.73
N LEU A 107 5.74 2.81 -8.17
CA LEU A 107 5.33 2.42 -6.82
C LEU A 107 4.89 0.95 -6.68
N GLU A 108 4.78 0.20 -7.78
CA GLU A 108 4.52 -1.24 -7.72
C GLU A 108 5.70 -2.03 -7.14
N ASP A 109 6.94 -1.53 -7.27
CA ASP A 109 8.07 -2.09 -6.54
C ASP A 109 8.05 -1.52 -5.10
N PRO A 110 7.90 -2.37 -4.07
CA PRO A 110 7.71 -1.91 -2.69
C PRO A 110 8.95 -1.19 -2.10
N GLU A 111 10.12 -1.33 -2.74
CA GLU A 111 11.32 -0.60 -2.35
C GLU A 111 11.24 0.89 -2.74
N VAL A 112 10.44 1.24 -3.74
CA VAL A 112 10.24 2.63 -4.18
C VAL A 112 9.31 3.35 -3.21
N ARG A 113 9.81 4.43 -2.61
CA ARG A 113 9.03 5.22 -1.65
C ARG A 113 8.84 6.67 -2.05
N LYS A 114 9.64 7.16 -2.99
CA LYS A 114 9.60 8.52 -3.52
C LYS A 114 9.67 8.45 -5.04
N VAL A 115 8.78 9.17 -5.72
CA VAL A 115 8.75 9.23 -7.18
C VAL A 115 8.47 10.65 -7.63
N GLN A 116 9.25 11.13 -8.59
CA GLN A 116 9.00 12.37 -9.30
C GLN A 116 9.12 12.12 -10.80
N VAL A 117 8.09 12.48 -11.56
CA VAL A 117 8.09 12.36 -13.02
C VAL A 117 8.37 13.73 -13.64
N ILE A 118 9.20 13.73 -14.67
CA ILE A 118 9.60 14.91 -15.46
C ILE A 118 9.20 14.62 -16.89
N ASP A 119 8.08 15.19 -17.30
CA ASP A 119 7.36 14.91 -18.54
C ASP A 119 7.31 16.12 -19.50
N ASP A 120 8.08 17.17 -19.20
CA ASP A 120 8.29 18.37 -20.02
C ASP A 120 9.52 18.22 -20.94
N HIS A 121 9.68 17.04 -21.54
CA HIS A 121 10.73 16.73 -22.52
C HIS A 121 12.18 16.89 -21.99
N PRO A 122 12.56 16.27 -20.85
CA PRO A 122 13.84 16.50 -20.18
C PRO A 122 15.07 16.19 -21.05
N ARG A 123 14.93 15.31 -22.04
CA ARG A 123 15.99 14.91 -22.98
C ARG A 123 15.60 15.16 -24.45
N GLY A 124 14.61 16.03 -24.69
CA GLY A 124 14.05 16.32 -26.00
C GLY A 124 12.63 15.76 -26.21
N GLN A 125 12.04 16.06 -27.36
CA GLN A 125 10.65 15.70 -27.67
C GLN A 125 10.38 14.21 -27.52
N GLY A 126 9.26 13.87 -26.88
CA GLY A 126 8.87 12.48 -26.60
C GLY A 126 9.67 11.78 -25.49
N THR A 127 10.45 12.51 -24.69
CA THR A 127 11.16 11.94 -23.53
C THR A 127 10.42 12.19 -22.22
N VAL A 128 10.53 11.24 -21.29
CA VAL A 128 10.04 11.33 -19.91
C VAL A 128 11.13 10.76 -18.99
N ASP A 129 11.38 11.40 -17.87
CA ASP A 129 12.24 10.85 -16.82
C ASP A 129 11.40 10.51 -15.59
N VAL A 130 11.57 9.29 -15.08
CA VAL A 130 10.94 8.78 -13.85
C VAL A 130 12.04 8.70 -12.80
N VAL A 131 12.10 9.71 -11.94
CA VAL A 131 13.11 9.82 -10.90
C VAL A 131 12.58 9.13 -9.65
N ILE A 132 13.30 8.12 -9.15
CA ILE A 132 12.85 7.29 -8.03
C ILE A 132 13.85 7.26 -6.90
N ALA A 133 13.37 7.08 -5.67
CA ALA A 133 14.22 6.79 -4.53
C ALA A 133 13.51 5.90 -3.50
N PRO A 134 14.28 5.10 -2.74
CA PRO A 134 13.77 4.39 -1.58
C PRO A 134 13.45 5.35 -0.42
N ALA A 135 13.02 4.81 0.72
CA ALA A 135 12.74 5.61 1.91
C ALA A 135 13.97 6.40 2.38
N ARG A 136 15.17 5.83 2.23
CA ARG A 136 16.44 6.39 2.72
C ARG A 136 17.51 6.25 1.64
N GLY A 137 18.23 7.33 1.37
CA GLY A 137 19.33 7.34 0.42
C GLY A 137 18.90 7.27 -1.05
N LEU A 138 19.86 6.90 -1.90
CA LEU A 138 19.70 6.79 -3.34
C LEU A 138 19.32 5.35 -3.76
N PRO A 139 18.60 5.16 -4.87
CA PRO A 139 18.25 3.83 -5.37
C PRO A 139 19.49 3.05 -5.81
N SER A 140 19.47 1.73 -5.64
CA SER A 140 20.50 0.87 -6.22
C SER A 140 20.32 0.71 -7.74
N PRO A 141 21.37 0.33 -8.48
CA PRO A 141 21.26 0.00 -9.90
C PRO A 141 20.23 -1.11 -10.19
N GLU A 142 20.12 -2.09 -9.29
CA GLU A 142 19.17 -3.19 -9.41
C GLU A 142 17.72 -2.69 -9.28
N LEU A 143 17.45 -1.78 -8.33
CA LEU A 143 16.14 -1.15 -8.18
C LEU A 143 15.75 -0.38 -9.46
N LEU A 144 16.67 0.44 -9.98
CA LEU A 144 16.45 1.18 -11.23
C LEU A 144 16.11 0.24 -12.39
N ALA A 145 16.85 -0.87 -12.53
CA ALA A 145 16.63 -1.84 -13.60
C ALA A 145 15.28 -2.58 -13.49
N ARG A 146 14.82 -2.92 -12.27
CA ARG A 146 13.51 -3.54 -12.06
C ARG A 146 12.38 -2.61 -12.48
N VAL A 147 12.42 -1.36 -12.02
CA VAL A 147 11.40 -0.36 -12.33
C VAL A 147 11.42 0.03 -13.81
N GLN A 148 12.62 0.17 -14.40
CA GLN A 148 12.77 0.43 -15.84
C GLN A 148 12.04 -0.63 -16.69
N ARG A 149 12.12 -1.91 -16.31
CA ARG A 149 11.43 -3.00 -17.04
C ARG A 149 9.91 -2.81 -17.06
N VAL A 150 9.31 -2.49 -15.91
CA VAL A 150 7.87 -2.24 -15.79
C VAL A 150 7.46 -1.03 -16.63
N VAL A 151 8.26 0.05 -16.59
CA VAL A 151 8.02 1.25 -17.39
C VAL A 151 8.15 0.96 -18.89
N ASP A 152 9.14 0.20 -19.31
CA ASP A 152 9.34 -0.17 -20.72
C ASP A 152 8.21 -1.06 -21.28
N GLU A 153 7.68 -1.97 -20.47
CA GLU A 153 6.56 -2.83 -20.86
C GLU A 153 5.26 -2.05 -21.11
N ARG A 154 5.09 -0.91 -20.44
CA ARG A 154 3.79 -0.20 -20.38
C ARG A 154 3.79 1.16 -21.06
N ARG A 155 4.95 1.80 -21.22
CA ARG A 155 5.06 3.12 -21.84
C ARG A 155 4.51 3.09 -23.28
N PRO A 156 4.01 4.22 -23.81
CA PRO A 156 3.58 4.30 -25.19
C PRO A 156 4.79 4.10 -26.12
N LEU A 157 4.55 3.50 -27.29
CA LEU A 157 5.60 3.18 -28.28
C LEU A 157 6.46 4.39 -28.67
N THR A 158 5.86 5.58 -28.71
CA THR A 158 6.50 6.83 -29.12
C THR A 158 7.24 7.56 -28.00
N VAL A 159 7.20 7.06 -26.77
CA VAL A 159 7.83 7.73 -25.60
C VAL A 159 9.13 7.04 -25.23
N ASN A 160 10.20 7.82 -25.10
CA ASN A 160 11.46 7.38 -24.51
C ASN A 160 11.44 7.68 -23.01
N ALA A 161 11.00 6.71 -22.20
CA ALA A 161 10.96 6.83 -20.74
C ALA A 161 12.25 6.29 -20.11
N LEU A 162 12.85 7.06 -19.20
CA LEU A 162 14.06 6.70 -18.48
C LEU A 162 13.80 6.73 -16.97
N VAL A 163 14.01 5.61 -16.30
CA VAL A 163 14.04 5.51 -14.84
C VAL A 163 15.47 5.80 -14.37
N ARG A 164 15.64 6.77 -13.47
CA ARG A 164 16.96 7.19 -12.99
C ARG A 164 16.96 7.61 -11.52
N SER A 165 18.17 7.66 -10.95
CA SER A 165 18.41 8.23 -9.63
C SER A 165 18.19 9.75 -9.64
N PRO A 166 17.68 10.34 -8.54
CA PRO A 166 17.74 11.78 -8.35
C PRO A 166 19.19 12.26 -8.23
N SER A 167 19.39 13.54 -8.50
CA SER A 167 20.64 14.23 -8.22
C SER A 167 20.73 14.45 -6.70
N PRO A 168 21.76 13.95 -6.00
CA PRO A 168 21.87 14.13 -4.56
C PRO A 168 22.19 15.59 -4.23
N ARG A 169 21.43 16.16 -3.29
CA ARG A 169 21.72 17.45 -2.67
C ARG A 169 22.08 17.26 -1.20
N PRO A 170 23.37 17.19 -0.84
CA PRO A 170 23.77 17.09 0.56
C PRO A 170 23.27 18.29 1.36
N LEU A 171 22.75 18.02 2.55
CA LEU A 171 22.34 19.04 3.51
C LEU A 171 22.97 18.76 4.87
N ASP A 172 23.91 19.63 5.26
CA ASP A 172 24.44 19.67 6.61
C ASP A 172 23.46 20.40 7.53
N LEU A 173 23.25 19.87 8.72
CA LEU A 173 22.28 20.33 9.69
C LEU A 173 22.95 20.54 11.05
N ALA A 174 22.83 21.75 11.58
CA ALA A 174 23.30 22.08 12.91
C ALA A 174 22.15 22.63 13.74
N LEU A 175 21.84 21.97 14.86
CA LEU A 175 20.72 22.31 15.74
C LEU A 175 21.21 22.65 17.14
N ARG A 176 20.61 23.66 17.78
CA ARG A 176 20.70 23.86 19.23
C ARG A 176 19.33 23.61 19.85
N LEU A 177 19.29 22.75 20.87
CA LEU A 177 18.07 22.31 21.52
C LEU A 177 18.02 22.79 22.97
N HIS A 178 17.00 23.56 23.32
CA HIS A 178 16.69 23.89 24.70
C HIS A 178 15.77 22.81 25.26
N ARG A 179 16.32 21.86 26.02
CA ARG A 179 15.61 20.66 26.44
C ARG A 179 15.00 20.82 27.83
N LEU A 180 13.78 20.30 28.01
CA LEU A 180 13.15 20.17 29.31
C LEU A 180 13.73 18.99 30.12
N PRO A 181 13.56 18.95 31.46
CA PRO A 181 13.92 17.79 32.25
C PRO A 181 13.19 16.51 31.80
N GLY A 182 13.93 15.40 31.66
CA GLY A 182 13.37 14.13 31.22
C GLY A 182 13.31 13.92 29.70
N SER A 183 13.84 14.87 28.92
CA SER A 183 13.86 14.78 27.46
C SER A 183 14.82 13.72 26.92
N PRO A 184 14.60 13.24 25.69
CA PRO A 184 15.49 12.28 25.02
C PRO A 184 16.95 12.76 24.94
N SER A 185 17.87 11.79 24.75
CA SER A 185 19.29 12.07 24.52
C SER A 185 19.51 12.87 23.24
N LEU A 186 20.62 13.59 23.15
CA LEU A 186 21.00 14.32 21.92
C LEU A 186 21.11 13.38 20.70
N GLU A 187 21.52 12.13 20.91
CA GLU A 187 21.57 11.11 19.86
C GLU A 187 20.17 10.74 19.35
N ALA A 188 19.18 10.61 20.24
CA ALA A 188 17.80 10.37 19.84
C ALA A 188 17.23 11.55 19.02
N TRP A 189 17.51 12.78 19.45
CA TRP A 189 17.13 13.98 18.71
C TRP A 189 17.79 14.08 17.34
N ARG A 190 19.06 13.71 17.24
CA ARG A 190 19.75 13.56 15.95
C ARG A 190 19.04 12.53 15.07
N GLY A 191 18.58 11.41 15.64
CA GLY A 191 17.76 10.42 14.96
C GLY A 191 16.46 10.99 14.40
N PHE A 192 15.72 11.77 15.18
CA PHE A 192 14.48 12.41 14.72
C PHE A 192 14.72 13.44 13.61
N ALA A 193 15.80 14.21 13.69
CA ALA A 193 16.20 15.13 12.62
C ALA A 193 16.54 14.37 11.34
N LEU A 194 17.26 13.24 11.44
CA LEU A 194 17.56 12.37 10.30
C LEU A 194 16.28 11.75 9.71
N ASP A 195 15.33 11.34 10.54
CA ASP A 195 14.05 10.81 10.07
C ASP A 195 13.25 11.87 9.30
N PHE A 196 13.24 13.13 9.78
CA PHE A 196 12.65 14.24 9.05
C PHE A 196 13.30 14.45 7.68
N LEU A 197 14.65 14.53 7.62
CA LEU A 197 15.37 14.71 6.36
C LEU A 197 15.13 13.56 5.38
N ASN A 198 15.14 12.32 5.87
CA ASN A 198 14.81 11.14 5.06
C ASN A 198 13.33 11.12 4.64
N GLY A 199 12.44 11.82 5.33
CA GLY A 199 11.03 11.95 4.97
C GLY A 199 10.75 12.89 3.79
N LEU A 200 11.71 13.76 3.42
CA LEU A 200 11.53 14.70 2.32
C LEU A 200 11.43 13.98 0.96
N ASN A 201 10.52 14.45 0.11
CA ASN A 201 10.32 13.94 -1.24
C ASN A 201 11.37 14.50 -2.22
N ILE A 202 11.46 13.87 -3.40
CA ILE A 202 12.27 14.38 -4.52
C ILE A 202 11.67 15.72 -4.96
N GLY A 203 12.50 16.75 -5.13
CA GLY A 203 12.06 18.11 -5.43
C GLY A 203 11.49 18.89 -4.24
N GLU A 204 11.47 18.32 -3.03
CA GLU A 204 10.92 18.99 -1.86
C GLU A 204 11.94 19.95 -1.23
N THR A 205 11.54 21.21 -1.08
CA THR A 205 12.34 22.24 -0.40
C THR A 205 12.42 21.94 1.10
N PHE A 206 13.62 22.01 1.67
CA PHE A 206 13.80 21.97 3.12
C PHE A 206 13.42 23.32 3.74
N TRP A 207 12.53 23.28 4.74
CA TRP A 207 12.13 24.45 5.52
C TRP A 207 12.55 24.25 6.98
N PRO A 208 13.41 25.13 7.54
CA PRO A 208 13.81 25.05 8.96
C PRO A 208 12.63 25.03 9.92
N SER A 209 11.58 25.81 9.65
CA SER A 209 10.36 25.86 10.46
C SER A 209 9.65 24.50 10.54
N ARG A 210 9.54 23.78 9.42
CA ARG A 210 8.91 22.45 9.41
C ARG A 210 9.71 21.42 10.20
N LEU A 211 11.04 21.53 10.20
CA LEU A 211 11.88 20.70 11.06
C LEU A 211 11.65 21.06 12.54
N MET A 212 11.64 22.35 12.88
CA MET A 212 11.36 22.80 14.25
C MET A 212 10.01 22.27 14.74
N ASP A 213 8.95 22.40 13.94
CA ASP A 213 7.61 21.89 14.26
C ASP A 213 7.65 20.36 14.48
N HIS A 214 8.28 19.62 13.56
CA HIS A 214 8.42 18.16 13.67
C HIS A 214 9.14 17.72 14.97
N LEU A 215 10.15 18.47 15.40
CA LEU A 215 10.87 18.17 16.63
C LEU A 215 10.04 18.53 17.87
N HIS A 216 9.30 19.65 17.85
CA HIS A 216 8.42 20.02 18.97
C HIS A 216 7.28 19.02 19.18
N ASP A 217 6.73 18.44 18.11
CA ASP A 217 5.66 17.42 18.18
C ASP A 217 6.05 16.18 19.01
N ARG A 218 7.35 15.94 19.24
CA ARG A 218 7.85 14.83 20.08
C ARG A 218 7.73 15.12 21.58
N GLY A 219 7.55 16.39 21.98
CA GLY A 219 7.60 16.85 23.37
C GLY A 219 9.02 16.87 23.96
N GLY A 220 9.18 17.60 25.08
CA GLY A 220 10.45 17.70 25.79
C GLY A 220 11.39 18.82 25.31
N LEU A 221 10.94 19.71 24.44
CA LEU A 221 11.71 20.86 23.98
C LEU A 221 11.02 22.14 24.44
N GLU A 222 11.79 23.07 24.99
CA GLU A 222 11.39 24.45 25.24
C GLU A 222 11.57 25.30 23.98
N ALA A 223 12.66 25.07 23.25
CA ALA A 223 12.93 25.73 21.97
C ALA A 223 13.88 24.92 21.08
N VAL A 224 13.80 25.17 19.77
CA VAL A 224 14.68 24.62 18.74
C VAL A 224 15.27 25.75 17.92
N GLU A 225 16.58 25.81 17.82
CA GLU A 225 17.30 26.72 16.94
C GLU A 225 17.98 25.92 15.82
N VAL A 226 17.70 26.27 14.57
CA VAL A 226 18.43 25.74 13.41
C VAL A 226 19.55 26.72 13.10
N LEU A 227 20.79 26.32 13.40
CA LEU A 227 21.99 27.13 13.19
C LEU A 227 22.46 27.07 11.74
N ALA A 228 22.31 25.90 11.11
CA ALA A 228 22.54 25.70 9.68
C ALA A 228 21.55 24.65 9.14
N PRO A 229 20.95 24.86 7.96
CA PRO A 229 21.04 26.06 7.13
C PRO A 229 20.27 27.24 7.76
N ALA A 230 20.74 28.48 7.54
CA ALA A 230 20.13 29.69 8.09
C ALA A 230 18.75 30.04 7.48
N GLY A 231 18.32 29.30 6.46
CA GLY A 231 17.07 29.51 5.75
C GLY A 231 16.68 28.29 4.92
N PRO A 232 15.59 28.42 4.14
CA PRO A 232 15.10 27.35 3.29
C PRO A 232 16.14 26.93 2.25
N VAL A 233 16.22 25.62 1.98
CA VAL A 233 17.09 25.08 0.93
C VAL A 233 16.22 24.51 -0.17
N ALA A 234 16.05 25.31 -1.22
CA ALA A 234 15.35 24.89 -2.43
C ALA A 234 16.21 23.90 -3.23
N VAL A 235 15.54 22.97 -3.90
CA VAL A 235 16.14 21.96 -4.76
C VAL A 235 15.41 21.90 -6.09
N ALA A 236 16.10 21.46 -7.13
CA ALA A 236 15.48 21.22 -8.43
C ALA A 236 14.47 20.07 -8.36
N ARG A 237 13.56 19.98 -9.34
CA ARG A 237 12.53 18.93 -9.39
C ARG A 237 13.12 17.52 -9.36
N ASP A 238 14.34 17.31 -9.84
CA ASP A 238 14.99 16.01 -9.90
C ASP A 238 16.06 15.80 -8.81
N GLU A 239 16.16 16.72 -7.86
CA GLU A 239 17.10 16.64 -6.75
C GLU A 239 16.44 16.03 -5.51
N LEU A 240 17.22 15.25 -4.76
CA LEU A 240 16.81 14.71 -3.47
C LEU A 240 17.76 15.21 -2.39
N ILE A 241 17.21 15.79 -1.33
CA ILE A 241 17.99 16.13 -0.14
C ILE A 241 18.48 14.83 0.52
N VAL A 242 19.79 14.71 0.65
CA VAL A 242 20.44 13.60 1.35
C VAL A 242 21.11 14.14 2.61
N PRO A 243 20.93 13.50 3.78
CA PRO A 243 21.57 13.95 5.01
C PRO A 243 23.10 14.00 4.86
N GLY A 244 23.68 15.17 5.12
CA GLY A 244 25.12 15.35 5.28
C GLY A 244 25.54 15.19 6.75
N GLU A 245 26.38 16.10 7.24
CA GLU A 245 26.74 16.15 8.65
C GLU A 245 25.57 16.69 9.48
N VAL A 246 25.11 15.90 10.47
CA VAL A 246 24.05 16.32 11.40
C VAL A 246 24.60 16.42 12.82
N THR A 247 24.71 17.65 13.31
CA THR A 247 25.18 17.99 14.66
C THR A 247 24.05 18.56 15.51
N VAL A 248 23.99 18.12 16.76
CA VAL A 248 22.98 18.56 17.73
C VAL A 248 23.70 18.99 19.00
N TYR A 249 23.50 20.25 19.35
CA TYR A 249 24.02 20.90 20.55
C TYR A 249 22.90 21.10 21.57
N GLU A 250 23.32 21.28 22.81
CA GLU A 250 22.49 21.84 23.89
C GLU A 250 22.87 23.32 24.09
#